data_AF-A0A369P5A2-F1
#
_entry.id   AF-A0A369P5A2-F1
#
_cell.length_a   1.000
_cell.length_b   1.000
_cell.length_c   1.000
_cell.angle_alpha   90.00
_cell.angle_beta   90.00
_cell.angle_gamma   90.00
#
_symmetry.space_group_name_H-M   'P 1'
#
loop_
_entity.id
_entity.type
_entity.pdbx_description
1 polymer ?
#
loop_
_entity_poly.entity_id
_entity_poly.type
_entity_poly.pdbx_seq_one_letter_code
_entity_poly.pdbx_strand_id
1 'polypeptide(L)'
;MFGMSEAGGAMTEEMDSCRKILSARAYLYLLFHKLYGGEPTEELMEVLGGSDTSEALGIFSQEDETIEKCQGFLERLCRDLADDERRQRFIGLCGDEYVAIFYGFPKALVVPSESFYRSGDHSLLSEVTLAVRDFYRRFNVLPARYPRTPDDHIALEMAFMSCLARDAMEAFDKRDWRELVTLLQAQAKFADDHLLAWIPSFAAEVRKMSDPCLYPQLIKTTEAFVSMDRQCLNNIALWLAEEVALTDRDAPLGGTDGNAAVSSHEDGTGALDRLESLRLPHLEDNELVPTTA
;
A
#
# COMPACT_ATOMS: atom_id res chain seq x y z
N MET A 1 29.48 -6.96 -36.27
CA MET A 1 29.77 -7.46 -34.90
C MET A 1 29.12 -6.49 -33.92
N PHE A 2 27.79 -6.48 -33.91
CA PHE A 2 26.93 -5.63 -33.08
C PHE A 2 25.74 -6.49 -32.70
N GLY A 3 25.34 -6.51 -31.43
CA GLY A 3 24.15 -7.25 -31.00
C GLY A 3 24.12 -7.81 -29.57
N MET A 4 25.02 -7.41 -28.66
CA MET A 4 24.92 -7.84 -27.25
C MET A 4 24.96 -6.69 -26.23
N SER A 5 25.18 -5.44 -26.67
CA SER A 5 25.27 -4.27 -25.77
C SER A 5 23.93 -3.59 -25.50
N GLU A 6 22.97 -3.64 -26.44
CA GLU A 6 21.67 -2.96 -26.29
C GLU A 6 20.70 -3.76 -25.42
N ALA A 7 20.73 -5.09 -25.51
CA ALA A 7 19.88 -5.98 -24.71
C ALA A 7 20.18 -5.90 -23.20
N GLY A 8 21.46 -5.77 -22.83
CA GLY A 8 21.86 -5.62 -21.42
C GLY A 8 21.49 -4.26 -20.81
N GLY A 9 21.44 -3.20 -21.64
CA GLY A 9 21.01 -1.87 -21.22
C GLY A 9 19.51 -1.81 -20.95
N ALA A 10 18.70 -2.31 -21.88
CA ALA A 10 17.23 -2.35 -21.74
C ALA A 10 16.79 -3.19 -20.52
N MET A 11 17.41 -4.35 -20.30
CA MET A 11 17.13 -5.19 -19.13
C MET A 11 17.40 -4.46 -17.81
N THR A 12 18.48 -3.67 -17.75
CA THR A 12 18.82 -2.91 -16.53
C THR A 12 17.79 -1.81 -16.26
N GLU A 13 17.31 -1.12 -17.30
CA GLU A 13 16.25 -0.10 -17.18
C GLU A 13 14.90 -0.69 -16.74
N GLU A 14 14.54 -1.88 -17.22
CA GLU A 14 13.34 -2.61 -16.82
C GLU A 14 13.42 -3.06 -15.35
N MET A 15 14.57 -3.60 -14.93
CA MET A 15 14.80 -3.97 -13.53
C MET A 15 14.73 -2.76 -12.59
N ASP A 16 15.32 -1.62 -12.97
CA ASP A 16 15.26 -0.40 -12.19
C ASP A 16 13.84 0.16 -12.09
N SER A 17 13.08 0.08 -13.17
CA SER A 17 11.67 0.48 -13.20
C SER A 17 10.82 -0.41 -12.30
N CYS A 18 11.01 -1.73 -12.36
CA CYS A 18 10.36 -2.69 -11.48
C CYS A 18 10.68 -2.42 -10.00
N ARG A 19 11.96 -2.18 -9.67
CA ARG A 19 12.38 -1.82 -8.31
C ARG A 19 11.68 -0.56 -7.79
N LYS A 20 11.61 0.50 -8.60
CA LYS A 20 10.93 1.75 -8.23
C LYS A 20 9.45 1.52 -7.94
N ILE A 21 8.77 0.75 -8.79
CA ILE A 21 7.38 0.39 -8.58
C ILE A 21 7.23 -0.41 -7.28
N LEU A 22 8.00 -1.47 -7.07
CA LEU A 22 7.92 -2.28 -5.84
C LEU A 22 8.15 -1.44 -4.57
N SER A 23 9.13 -0.52 -4.60
CA SER A 23 9.41 0.40 -3.50
C SER A 23 8.27 1.38 -3.23
N ALA A 24 7.73 2.01 -4.27
CA ALA A 24 6.63 2.96 -4.14
C ALA A 24 5.36 2.29 -3.60
N ARG A 25 5.07 1.05 -4.04
CA ARG A 25 3.93 0.26 -3.56
C ARG A 25 4.04 -0.02 -2.06
N ALA A 26 5.20 -0.51 -1.60
CA ALA A 26 5.42 -0.80 -0.20
C ALA A 26 5.27 0.45 0.67
N TYR A 27 5.83 1.58 0.21
CA TYR A 27 5.69 2.86 0.89
C TYR A 27 4.23 3.34 0.98
N LEU A 28 3.50 3.33 -0.14
CA LEU A 28 2.13 3.85 -0.18
C LEU A 28 1.15 3.00 0.63
N TYR A 29 1.24 1.66 0.56
CA TYR A 29 0.40 0.80 1.42
C TYR A 29 0.71 1.02 2.90
N LEU A 30 1.98 1.17 3.28
CA LEU A 30 2.34 1.49 4.66
C LEU A 30 1.80 2.86 5.08
N LEU A 31 1.91 3.87 4.22
CA LEU A 31 1.39 5.20 4.49
C LEU A 31 -0.13 5.18 4.68
N PHE A 32 -0.87 4.49 3.80
CA PHE A 32 -2.32 4.33 3.94
C PHE A 32 -2.69 3.56 5.21
N HIS A 33 -1.94 2.53 5.57
CA HIS A 33 -2.13 1.83 6.85
C HIS A 33 -1.97 2.80 8.04
N LYS A 34 -0.92 3.63 8.06
CA LYS A 34 -0.68 4.63 9.12
C LYS A 34 -1.80 5.66 9.17
N LEU A 35 -2.23 6.19 8.02
CA LEU A 35 -3.29 7.19 7.90
C LEU A 35 -4.64 6.67 8.41
N TYR A 36 -5.00 5.43 8.09
CA TYR A 36 -6.31 4.87 8.43
C TYR A 36 -6.32 4.14 9.78
N GLY A 37 -5.15 3.72 10.25
CA GLY A 37 -5.00 2.93 11.46
C GLY A 37 -4.65 3.75 12.71
N GLY A 38 -4.01 4.90 12.59
CA GLY A 38 -3.58 5.74 13.71
C GLY A 38 -4.09 7.17 13.61
N GLU A 39 -4.14 7.86 14.75
CA GLU A 39 -4.55 9.27 14.80
C GLU A 39 -3.55 10.16 14.04
N PRO A 40 -4.05 11.23 13.39
CA PRO A 40 -3.19 12.20 12.71
C PRO A 40 -2.31 12.95 13.72
N THR A 41 -0.99 12.87 13.53
CA THR A 41 0.00 13.64 14.27
C THR A 41 0.74 14.63 13.37
N GLU A 42 1.51 15.53 13.97
CA GLU A 42 2.37 16.45 13.22
C GLU A 42 3.38 15.69 12.37
N GLU A 43 4.02 14.66 12.93
CA GLU A 43 4.98 13.82 12.21
C GLU A 43 4.34 13.08 11.04
N LEU A 44 3.11 12.58 11.19
CA LEU A 44 2.39 11.95 10.08
C LEU A 44 2.09 12.95 8.96
N MET A 45 1.69 14.18 9.30
CA MET A 45 1.44 15.22 8.31
C MET A 45 2.71 15.65 7.59
N GLU A 46 3.85 15.69 8.29
CA GLU A 46 5.16 15.94 7.68
C GLU A 46 5.55 14.84 6.69
N VAL A 47 5.34 13.56 7.05
CA VAL A 47 5.56 12.44 6.12
C VAL A 47 4.64 12.55 4.91
N LEU A 48 3.34 12.73 5.14
CA LEU A 48 2.34 12.82 4.07
C LEU A 48 2.66 13.96 3.10
N GLY A 49 3.19 15.05 3.63
CA GLY A 49 3.62 16.20 2.87
C GLY A 49 5.04 16.15 2.29
N GLY A 50 5.80 15.11 2.63
CA GLY A 50 7.22 15.00 2.32
C GLY A 50 7.53 14.65 0.86
N SER A 51 8.80 14.81 0.50
CA SER A 51 9.31 14.43 -0.83
C SER A 51 9.12 12.95 -1.13
N ASP A 52 9.32 12.08 -0.14
CA ASP A 52 9.20 10.63 -0.30
C ASP A 52 7.78 10.23 -0.71
N THR A 53 6.76 10.84 -0.10
CA THR A 53 5.36 10.65 -0.49
C THR A 53 5.09 11.17 -1.90
N SER A 54 5.61 12.36 -2.24
CA SER A 54 5.43 12.93 -3.58
C SER A 54 6.09 12.05 -4.66
N GLU A 55 7.30 11.53 -4.41
CA GLU A 55 8.00 10.63 -5.33
C GLU A 55 7.24 9.32 -5.52
N ALA A 56 6.77 8.70 -4.42
CA ALA A 56 6.01 7.46 -4.49
C ALA A 56 4.68 7.63 -5.26
N LEU A 57 3.94 8.73 -5.02
CA LEU A 57 2.74 9.06 -5.80
C LEU A 57 3.08 9.37 -7.27
N GLY A 58 4.24 9.98 -7.52
CA GLY A 58 4.74 10.34 -8.85
C GLY A 58 4.93 9.16 -9.80
N ILE A 59 5.14 7.95 -9.26
CA ILE A 59 5.20 6.71 -10.04
C ILE A 59 3.84 6.39 -10.70
N PHE A 60 2.73 6.74 -10.05
CA PHE A 60 1.38 6.39 -10.50
C PHE A 60 0.61 7.58 -11.07
N SER A 61 0.97 8.82 -10.74
CA SER A 61 0.22 10.02 -11.13
C SER A 61 0.24 10.32 -12.63
N GLN A 62 1.21 9.81 -13.38
CA GLN A 62 1.27 9.99 -14.83
C GLN A 62 0.14 9.29 -15.58
N GLU A 63 -0.41 8.23 -14.99
CA GLU A 63 -1.43 7.38 -15.60
C GLU A 63 -2.82 7.55 -14.95
N ASP A 64 -2.93 8.27 -13.83
CA ASP A 64 -4.20 8.49 -13.13
C ASP A 64 -4.37 9.92 -12.58
N GLU A 65 -5.41 10.61 -13.07
CA GLU A 65 -5.74 12.01 -12.72
C GLU A 65 -6.10 12.18 -11.23
N THR A 66 -6.65 11.15 -10.57
CA THR A 66 -7.00 11.23 -9.14
C THR A 66 -5.73 11.28 -8.29
N ILE A 67 -4.74 10.47 -8.63
CA ILE A 67 -3.45 10.43 -7.95
C ILE A 67 -2.69 11.75 -8.20
N GLU A 68 -2.68 12.25 -9.44
CA GLU A 68 -2.09 13.55 -9.79
C GLU A 68 -2.71 14.71 -8.97
N LYS A 69 -4.05 14.76 -8.89
CA LYS A 69 -4.74 15.78 -8.09
C LYS A 69 -4.42 15.68 -6.60
N CYS A 70 -4.23 14.47 -6.08
CA CYS A 70 -3.82 14.25 -4.70
C CYS A 70 -2.39 14.75 -4.45
N GLN A 71 -1.45 14.39 -5.31
CA GLN A 71 -0.08 14.88 -5.23
C GLN A 71 -0.04 16.41 -5.20
N GLY A 72 -0.72 17.07 -6.14
CA GLY A 72 -0.80 18.53 -6.17
C GLY A 72 -1.54 19.14 -4.97
N PHE A 73 -2.52 18.43 -4.39
CA PHE A 73 -3.18 18.85 -3.15
C PHE A 73 -2.23 18.80 -1.96
N LEU A 74 -1.50 17.71 -1.78
CA LEU A 74 -0.52 17.56 -0.69
C LEU A 74 0.59 18.61 -0.81
N GLU A 75 1.12 18.86 -2.00
CA GLU A 75 2.12 19.91 -2.22
C GLU A 75 1.63 21.32 -1.84
N ARG A 76 0.36 21.63 -2.11
CA ARG A 76 -0.25 22.90 -1.68
C ARG A 76 -0.41 22.92 -0.16
N LEU A 77 -0.92 21.84 0.40
CA LEU A 77 -1.13 21.69 1.84
C LEU A 77 0.18 21.93 2.61
N CYS A 78 1.29 21.34 2.18
CA CYS A 78 2.60 21.56 2.80
C CYS A 78 3.02 23.02 2.84
N ARG A 79 2.78 23.75 1.75
CA ARG A 79 3.09 25.18 1.67
C ARG A 79 2.17 26.00 2.58
N ASP A 80 0.89 25.65 2.63
CA ASP A 80 -0.13 26.39 3.38
C ASP A 80 -0.02 26.17 4.90
N LEU A 81 0.55 25.03 5.32
CA LEU A 81 0.80 24.65 6.72
C LEU A 81 2.21 24.99 7.23
N ALA A 82 2.94 25.86 6.51
CA ALA A 82 4.24 26.36 6.97
C ALA A 82 4.16 27.21 8.26
N ASP A 83 2.96 27.70 8.61
CA ASP A 83 2.67 28.40 9.86
C ASP A 83 2.18 27.43 10.94
N ASP A 84 2.81 27.47 12.12
CA ASP A 84 2.53 26.54 13.22
C ASP A 84 1.07 26.58 13.68
N GLU A 85 0.45 27.77 13.75
CA GLU A 85 -0.93 27.90 14.21
C GLU A 85 -1.92 27.31 13.21
N ARG A 86 -1.70 27.53 11.91
CA ARG A 86 -2.48 26.90 10.83
C ARG A 86 -2.28 25.39 10.81
N ARG A 87 -1.04 24.91 10.99
CA ARG A 87 -0.72 23.48 11.05
C ARG A 87 -1.46 22.79 12.17
N GLN A 88 -1.39 23.32 13.39
CA GLN A 88 -2.09 22.75 14.55
C GLN A 88 -3.62 22.75 14.39
N ARG A 89 -4.20 23.83 13.82
CA ARG A 89 -5.63 23.84 13.48
C ARG A 89 -6.01 22.77 12.46
N PHE A 90 -5.21 22.60 11.42
CA PHE A 90 -5.46 21.61 10.37
C PHE A 90 -5.37 20.18 10.93
N ILE A 91 -4.37 19.89 11.76
CA ILE A 91 -4.25 18.59 12.44
C ILE A 91 -5.47 18.33 13.31
N GLY A 92 -5.96 19.33 14.05
CA GLY A 92 -7.20 19.21 14.83
C GLY A 92 -8.42 18.85 13.97
N LEU A 93 -8.59 19.51 12.82
CA LEU A 93 -9.66 19.19 11.87
C LEU A 93 -9.53 17.77 11.28
N CYS A 94 -8.30 17.33 10.99
CA CYS A 94 -8.03 15.96 10.58
C CYS A 94 -8.37 14.96 11.68
N GLY A 95 -8.08 15.29 12.94
CA GLY A 95 -8.44 14.46 14.10
C GLY A 95 -9.94 14.28 14.24
N ASP A 96 -10.71 15.36 14.13
CA ASP A 96 -12.17 15.30 14.16
C ASP A 96 -12.73 14.44 13.00
N GLU A 97 -12.19 14.60 11.79
CA GLU A 97 -12.56 13.82 10.61
C GLU A 97 -12.17 12.33 10.75
N TYR A 98 -10.98 12.05 11.29
CA TYR A 98 -10.48 10.70 11.57
C TYR A 98 -11.42 9.97 12.54
N VAL A 99 -11.76 10.59 13.68
CA VAL A 99 -12.67 9.99 14.65
C VAL A 99 -14.05 9.76 14.03
N ALA A 100 -14.54 10.70 13.21
CA ALA A 100 -15.83 10.56 12.54
C ALA A 100 -15.89 9.37 11.57
N ILE A 101 -14.80 9.08 10.84
CA ILE A 101 -14.73 8.00 9.85
C ILE A 101 -14.38 6.65 10.50
N PHE A 102 -13.37 6.61 11.37
CA PHE A 102 -12.75 5.36 11.81
C PHE A 102 -13.19 4.85 13.18
N TYR A 103 -13.67 5.75 14.06
CA TYR A 103 -14.20 5.37 15.38
C TYR A 103 -15.71 5.55 15.51
N GLY A 104 -16.29 6.29 14.57
CA GLY A 104 -17.73 6.50 14.45
C GLY A 104 -18.26 7.56 15.41
N PHE A 105 -18.98 8.52 14.85
CA PHE A 105 -20.00 9.29 15.58
C PHE A 105 -21.39 8.81 15.14
N PRO A 106 -22.44 8.93 15.97
CA PRO A 106 -23.80 8.47 15.63
C PRO A 106 -24.42 9.11 14.37
N LYS A 107 -23.76 10.13 13.78
CA LYS A 107 -24.20 10.84 12.57
C LYS A 107 -23.40 10.43 11.31
N ALA A 108 -22.32 9.69 11.44
CA ALA A 108 -21.54 9.20 10.31
C ALA A 108 -22.18 7.88 9.80
N LEU A 109 -22.67 7.90 8.56
CA LEU A 109 -23.20 6.71 7.86
C LEU A 109 -22.10 5.85 7.23
N VAL A 110 -20.83 6.13 7.56
CA VAL A 110 -19.67 5.45 6.99
C VAL A 110 -19.15 4.43 7.99
N VAL A 111 -18.83 3.24 7.50
CA VAL A 111 -18.17 2.19 8.28
C VAL A 111 -16.92 1.78 7.52
N PRO A 112 -15.73 1.76 8.13
CA PRO A 112 -14.47 1.49 7.44
C PRO A 112 -14.17 -0.02 7.29
N SER A 113 -15.19 -0.84 7.04
CA SER A 113 -15.06 -2.30 6.93
C SER A 113 -15.75 -2.86 5.69
N GLU A 114 -15.10 -3.79 4.99
CA GLU A 114 -15.57 -4.40 3.74
C GLU A 114 -16.97 -5.02 3.88
N SER A 115 -17.17 -5.81 4.93
CA SER A 115 -18.42 -6.54 5.20
C SER A 115 -19.63 -5.61 5.25
N PHE A 116 -19.47 -4.36 5.67
CA PHE A 116 -20.55 -3.38 5.66
C PHE A 116 -21.06 -3.07 4.24
N TYR A 117 -20.18 -3.00 3.24
CA TYR A 117 -20.58 -2.65 1.87
C TYR A 117 -20.89 -3.88 1.02
N ARG A 118 -20.36 -5.04 1.39
CA ARG A 118 -20.53 -6.29 0.65
C ARG A 118 -21.67 -7.16 1.15
N SER A 119 -21.99 -7.11 2.44
CA SER A 119 -23.13 -7.83 2.99
C SER A 119 -24.41 -7.09 2.59
N GLY A 120 -25.36 -7.78 1.97
CA GLY A 120 -26.61 -7.17 1.48
C GLY A 120 -27.49 -6.55 2.57
N ASP A 121 -27.19 -6.80 3.84
CA ASP A 121 -27.84 -6.28 5.03
C ASP A 121 -26.95 -5.36 5.88
N HIS A 122 -25.76 -4.99 5.38
CA HIS A 122 -24.76 -4.19 6.09
C HIS A 122 -24.24 -4.83 7.40
N SER A 123 -24.31 -6.16 7.54
CA SER A 123 -23.76 -6.87 8.68
C SER A 123 -22.23 -6.83 8.71
N LEU A 124 -21.69 -6.62 9.92
CA LEU A 124 -20.26 -6.73 10.22
C LEU A 124 -19.89 -8.14 10.66
N LEU A 125 -18.60 -8.47 10.56
CA LEU A 125 -18.05 -9.76 11.01
C LEU A 125 -18.72 -10.95 10.29
N SER A 126 -18.96 -10.79 8.98
CA SER A 126 -19.65 -11.77 8.14
C SER A 126 -18.67 -12.75 7.48
N GLU A 127 -19.18 -13.57 6.54
CA GLU A 127 -18.34 -14.47 5.73
C GLU A 127 -17.24 -13.72 4.96
N VAL A 128 -17.47 -12.44 4.65
CA VAL A 128 -16.49 -11.55 4.03
C VAL A 128 -15.28 -11.33 4.94
N THR A 129 -15.52 -11.00 6.22
CA THR A 129 -14.46 -10.86 7.22
C THR A 129 -13.67 -12.16 7.40
N LEU A 130 -14.34 -13.31 7.34
CA LEU A 130 -13.68 -14.61 7.42
C LEU A 130 -12.80 -14.89 6.19
N ALA A 131 -13.23 -14.47 5.00
CA ALA A 131 -12.44 -14.59 3.77
C ALA A 131 -11.15 -13.75 3.85
N VAL A 132 -11.23 -12.52 4.37
CA VAL A 132 -10.03 -11.69 4.64
C VAL A 132 -9.10 -12.38 5.64
N ARG A 133 -9.63 -12.90 6.75
CA ARG A 133 -8.84 -13.65 7.74
C ARG A 133 -8.12 -14.86 7.13
N ASP A 134 -8.77 -15.55 6.21
CA ASP A 134 -8.15 -16.71 5.55
C ASP A 134 -6.99 -16.30 4.64
N PHE A 135 -6.99 -15.10 4.06
CA PHE A 135 -5.80 -14.54 3.43
C PHE A 135 -4.69 -14.30 4.46
N TYR A 136 -4.98 -13.64 5.58
CA TYR A 136 -3.99 -13.35 6.62
C TYR A 136 -3.29 -14.63 7.10
N ARG A 137 -4.06 -15.69 7.35
CA ARG A 137 -3.53 -17.00 7.76
C ARG A 137 -2.62 -17.65 6.73
N ARG A 138 -2.91 -17.53 5.43
CA ARG A 138 -2.05 -18.10 4.37
C ARG A 138 -0.66 -17.48 4.34
N PHE A 139 -0.53 -16.24 4.80
CA PHE A 139 0.72 -15.50 4.89
C PHE A 139 1.24 -15.41 6.32
N ASN A 140 0.73 -16.26 7.22
CA ASN A 140 1.21 -16.36 8.60
C ASN A 140 1.19 -15.03 9.36
N VAL A 141 0.13 -14.22 9.18
CA VAL A 141 -0.10 -12.99 9.94
C VAL A 141 -1.47 -12.98 10.62
N LEU A 142 -1.61 -12.23 11.72
CA LEU A 142 -2.86 -11.99 12.43
C LEU A 142 -2.91 -10.58 13.03
N PRO A 143 -4.11 -10.02 13.31
CA PRO A 143 -4.21 -8.76 14.04
C PRO A 143 -3.62 -8.86 15.45
N ALA A 144 -2.73 -7.93 15.80
CA ALA A 144 -1.99 -7.90 17.06
C ALA A 144 -2.91 -7.89 18.29
N ARG A 145 -4.05 -7.20 18.18
CA ARG A 145 -5.05 -7.03 19.24
C ARG A 145 -6.38 -7.67 18.87
N TYR A 146 -6.36 -8.82 18.19
CA TYR A 146 -7.58 -9.57 17.88
C TYR A 146 -8.46 -9.81 19.14
N PRO A 147 -9.80 -9.60 19.08
CA PRO A 147 -10.63 -9.17 17.95
C PRO A 147 -11.04 -7.68 18.01
N ARG A 148 -10.14 -6.78 18.43
CA ARG A 148 -10.48 -5.36 18.70
C ARG A 148 -10.97 -4.61 17.46
N THR A 149 -10.32 -4.82 16.32
CA THR A 149 -10.73 -4.29 15.02
C THR A 149 -11.21 -5.46 14.14
N PRO A 150 -12.30 -5.33 13.37
CA PRO A 150 -12.68 -6.32 12.36
C PRO A 150 -11.55 -6.58 11.37
N ASP A 151 -11.29 -7.84 11.02
CA ASP A 151 -10.17 -8.19 10.14
C ASP A 151 -10.29 -7.56 8.75
N ASP A 152 -11.51 -7.22 8.33
CA ASP A 152 -11.84 -6.54 7.07
C ASP A 152 -11.93 -5.02 7.20
N HIS A 153 -11.32 -4.45 8.25
CA HIS A 153 -11.16 -3.01 8.39
C HIS A 153 -10.08 -2.50 7.44
N ILE A 154 -10.31 -1.37 6.76
CA ILE A 154 -9.39 -0.84 5.74
C ILE A 154 -7.95 -0.70 6.25
N ALA A 155 -7.75 -0.28 7.49
CA ALA A 155 -6.42 -0.14 8.07
C ALA A 155 -5.65 -1.47 8.16
N LEU A 156 -6.35 -2.58 8.47
CA LEU A 156 -5.75 -3.93 8.52
C LEU A 156 -5.54 -4.49 7.11
N GLU A 157 -6.45 -4.22 6.18
CA GLU A 157 -6.27 -4.60 4.76
C GLU A 157 -5.08 -3.86 4.12
N MET A 158 -4.87 -2.57 4.43
CA MET A 158 -3.67 -1.84 4.02
C MET A 158 -2.41 -2.39 4.69
N ALA A 159 -2.47 -2.74 5.99
CA ALA A 159 -1.35 -3.36 6.69
C ALA A 159 -0.93 -4.67 6.01
N PHE A 160 -1.90 -5.50 5.62
CA PHE A 160 -1.67 -6.77 4.95
C PHE A 160 -0.97 -6.58 3.60
N MET A 161 -1.48 -5.66 2.77
CA MET A 161 -0.85 -5.34 1.50
C MET A 161 0.56 -4.76 1.67
N SER A 162 0.77 -3.94 2.72
CA SER A 162 2.09 -3.42 3.05
C SER A 162 3.08 -4.54 3.39
N CYS A 163 2.66 -5.56 4.17
CA CYS A 163 3.50 -6.72 4.46
C CYS A 163 3.91 -7.45 3.17
N LEU A 164 2.94 -7.79 2.31
CA LEU A 164 3.23 -8.51 1.06
C LEU A 164 4.04 -7.69 0.05
N ALA A 165 3.84 -6.37 0.01
CA ALA A 165 4.61 -5.49 -0.84
C ALA A 165 6.09 -5.43 -0.42
N ARG A 166 6.36 -5.41 0.90
CA ARG A 166 7.72 -5.49 1.44
C ARG A 166 8.36 -6.85 1.16
N ASP A 167 7.63 -7.95 1.39
CA ASP A 167 8.14 -9.29 1.09
C ASP A 167 8.46 -9.45 -0.41
N ALA A 168 7.68 -8.80 -1.29
CA ALA A 168 7.96 -8.76 -2.73
C ALA A 168 9.25 -7.98 -3.06
N MET A 169 9.51 -6.85 -2.39
CA MET A 169 10.80 -6.15 -2.52
C MET A 169 11.96 -7.05 -2.11
N GLU A 170 11.84 -7.76 -0.99
CA GLU A 170 12.89 -8.68 -0.53
C GLU A 170 13.13 -9.83 -1.51
N ALA A 171 12.06 -10.43 -2.05
CA ALA A 171 12.17 -11.47 -3.07
C ALA A 171 12.85 -10.94 -4.34
N PHE A 172 12.52 -9.71 -4.76
CA PHE A 172 13.18 -9.05 -5.88
C PHE A 172 14.68 -8.84 -5.65
N ASP A 173 15.07 -8.38 -4.46
CA ASP A 173 16.47 -8.15 -4.08
C ASP A 173 17.28 -9.45 -4.03
N LYS A 174 16.66 -10.52 -3.54
CA LYS A 174 17.24 -11.87 -3.50
C LYS A 174 17.20 -12.57 -4.87
N ARG A 175 16.58 -11.95 -5.88
CA ARG A 175 16.32 -12.53 -7.22
C ARG A 175 15.53 -13.84 -7.16
N ASP A 176 14.68 -13.99 -6.14
CA ASP A 176 13.76 -15.13 -6.03
C ASP A 176 12.50 -14.84 -6.84
N TRP A 177 12.61 -15.02 -8.17
CA TRP A 177 11.53 -14.70 -9.10
C TRP A 177 10.27 -15.55 -8.90
N ARG A 178 10.43 -16.78 -8.41
CA ARG A 178 9.30 -17.66 -8.14
C ARG A 178 8.48 -17.16 -6.94
N GLU A 179 9.16 -16.80 -5.86
CA GLU A 179 8.50 -16.22 -4.69
C GLU A 179 7.87 -14.87 -5.03
N LEU A 180 8.61 -14.01 -5.76
CA LEU A 180 8.10 -12.72 -6.20
C LEU A 180 6.80 -12.87 -7.01
N VAL A 181 6.76 -13.73 -8.02
CA VAL A 181 5.53 -13.97 -8.80
C VAL A 181 4.39 -14.47 -7.92
N THR A 182 4.67 -15.35 -6.95
CA THR A 182 3.66 -15.86 -6.00
C THR A 182 3.08 -14.72 -5.16
N LEU A 183 3.92 -13.84 -4.62
CA LEU A 183 3.52 -12.68 -3.83
C LEU A 183 2.72 -11.66 -4.66
N LEU A 184 3.13 -11.39 -5.90
CA LEU A 184 2.42 -10.47 -6.80
C LEU A 184 1.02 -10.99 -7.15
N GLN A 185 0.89 -12.30 -7.42
CA GLN A 185 -0.39 -12.93 -7.70
C GLN A 185 -1.32 -12.92 -6.49
N ALA A 186 -0.78 -13.13 -5.28
CA ALA A 186 -1.56 -13.07 -4.06
C ALA A 186 -2.08 -11.65 -3.76
N GLN A 187 -1.23 -10.63 -3.91
CA GLN A 187 -1.61 -9.22 -3.81
C GLN A 187 -2.67 -8.85 -4.84
N ALA A 188 -2.50 -9.29 -6.09
CA ALA A 188 -3.46 -9.05 -7.17
C ALA A 188 -4.83 -9.67 -6.85
N LYS A 189 -4.83 -10.91 -6.34
CA LYS A 189 -6.06 -11.59 -5.93
C LYS A 189 -6.74 -10.89 -4.75
N PHE A 190 -5.98 -10.44 -3.76
CA PHE A 190 -6.53 -9.72 -2.62
C PHE A 190 -7.13 -8.36 -3.05
N ALA A 191 -6.46 -7.65 -3.96
CA ALA A 191 -6.99 -6.42 -4.52
C ALA A 191 -8.32 -6.64 -5.27
N ASP A 192 -8.41 -7.68 -6.11
CA ASP A 192 -9.63 -8.01 -6.87
C ASP A 192 -10.79 -8.48 -5.97
N ASP A 193 -10.51 -9.42 -5.06
CA ASP A 193 -11.53 -10.08 -4.26
C ASP A 193 -12.03 -9.22 -3.09
N HIS A 194 -11.20 -8.30 -2.60
CA HIS A 194 -11.44 -7.48 -1.41
C HIS A 194 -11.38 -5.99 -1.75
N LEU A 195 -10.19 -5.38 -1.81
CA LEU A 195 -10.03 -3.91 -1.85
C LEU A 195 -10.92 -3.22 -2.91
N LEU A 196 -10.87 -3.68 -4.17
CA LEU A 196 -11.62 -3.09 -5.28
C LEU A 196 -13.11 -3.42 -5.23
N ALA A 197 -13.51 -4.43 -4.46
CA ALA A 197 -14.90 -4.83 -4.31
C ALA A 197 -15.71 -3.87 -3.41
N TRP A 198 -15.04 -3.07 -2.57
CA TRP A 198 -15.73 -2.26 -1.56
C TRP A 198 -15.22 -0.82 -1.41
N ILE A 199 -13.92 -0.57 -1.58
CA ILE A 199 -13.33 0.78 -1.43
C ILE A 199 -14.06 1.83 -2.28
N PRO A 200 -14.47 1.57 -3.55
CA PRO A 200 -15.23 2.56 -4.32
C PRO A 200 -16.55 2.99 -3.65
N SER A 201 -17.25 2.06 -3.00
CA SER A 201 -18.49 2.35 -2.27
C SER A 201 -18.20 3.13 -1.00
N PHE A 202 -17.17 2.75 -0.25
CA PHE A 202 -16.71 3.49 0.93
C PHE A 202 -16.30 4.93 0.59
N ALA A 203 -15.50 5.10 -0.47
CA ALA A 203 -15.08 6.41 -0.97
C ALA A 203 -16.29 7.27 -1.37
N ALA A 204 -17.31 6.66 -1.98
CA ALA A 204 -18.54 7.37 -2.34
C ALA A 204 -19.33 7.84 -1.11
N GLU A 205 -19.41 7.05 -0.04
CA GLU A 205 -20.09 7.45 1.20
C GLU A 205 -19.32 8.52 1.97
N VAL A 206 -17.99 8.37 2.11
CA VAL A 206 -17.14 9.36 2.80
C VAL A 206 -17.18 10.72 2.11
N ARG A 207 -17.28 10.76 0.77
CA ARG A 207 -17.42 12.02 0.02
C ARG A 207 -18.72 12.78 0.27
N LYS A 208 -19.72 12.18 0.93
CA LYS A 208 -20.97 12.85 1.31
C LYS A 208 -20.87 13.59 2.64
N MET A 209 -19.76 13.43 3.37
CA MET A 209 -19.52 14.15 4.61
C MET A 209 -19.48 15.66 4.36
N SER A 210 -20.08 16.42 5.28
CA SER A 210 -19.98 17.88 5.29
C SER A 210 -18.60 18.30 5.78
N ASP A 211 -18.04 19.34 5.16
CA ASP A 211 -16.77 19.96 5.56
C ASP A 211 -15.55 19.00 5.52
N PRO A 212 -15.30 18.31 4.39
CA PRO A 212 -14.18 17.38 4.26
C PRO A 212 -12.83 18.10 4.37
N CYS A 213 -11.88 17.50 5.08
CA CYS A 213 -10.56 18.07 5.33
C CYS A 213 -9.47 17.35 4.53
N LEU A 214 -9.31 16.04 4.74
CA LEU A 214 -8.17 15.26 4.27
C LEU A 214 -8.58 13.86 3.78
N TYR A 215 -9.23 13.08 4.64
CA TYR A 215 -9.48 11.65 4.43
C TYR A 215 -10.34 11.32 3.20
N PRO A 216 -11.41 12.09 2.86
CA PRO A 216 -12.19 11.81 1.66
C PRO A 216 -11.38 11.85 0.37
N GLN A 217 -10.38 12.75 0.30
CA GLN A 217 -9.47 12.79 -0.83
C GLN A 217 -8.49 11.61 -0.80
N LEU A 218 -7.89 11.31 0.35
CA LEU A 218 -6.95 10.20 0.50
C LEU A 218 -7.60 8.84 0.20
N ILE A 219 -8.82 8.59 0.67
CA ILE A 219 -9.56 7.34 0.41
C ILE A 219 -9.87 7.21 -1.09
N LYS A 220 -10.23 8.31 -1.75
CA LYS A 220 -10.42 8.29 -3.21
C LYS A 220 -9.09 8.05 -3.95
N THR A 221 -7.98 8.52 -3.41
CA THR A 221 -6.65 8.23 -3.93
C THR A 221 -6.23 6.78 -3.68
N THR A 222 -6.58 6.18 -2.54
CA THR A 222 -6.38 4.75 -2.29
C THR A 222 -7.14 3.90 -3.30
N GLU A 223 -8.39 4.25 -3.62
CA GLU A 223 -9.16 3.57 -4.67
C GLU A 223 -8.42 3.57 -6.02
N ALA A 224 -7.97 4.75 -6.47
CA ALA A 224 -7.24 4.91 -7.73
C ALA A 224 -5.89 4.17 -7.68
N PHE A 225 -5.16 4.30 -6.58
CA PHE A 225 -3.89 3.61 -6.36
C PHE A 225 -4.04 2.10 -6.43
N VAL A 226 -5.00 1.50 -5.72
CA VAL A 226 -5.20 0.03 -5.75
C VAL A 226 -5.54 -0.45 -7.17
N SER A 227 -6.30 0.34 -7.94
CA SER A 227 -6.60 0.02 -9.35
C SER A 227 -5.35 0.06 -10.24
N MET A 228 -4.49 1.06 -10.06
CA MET A 228 -3.21 1.15 -10.78
C MET A 228 -2.23 0.07 -10.34
N ASP A 229 -2.12 -0.14 -9.04
CA ASP A 229 -1.33 -1.17 -8.40
C ASP A 229 -1.63 -2.55 -8.96
N ARG A 230 -2.92 -2.86 -9.09
CA ARG A 230 -3.41 -4.12 -9.64
C ARG A 230 -2.95 -4.36 -11.08
N GLN A 231 -2.86 -3.31 -11.89
CA GLN A 231 -2.34 -3.38 -13.26
C GLN A 231 -0.83 -3.58 -13.26
N CYS A 232 -0.09 -2.83 -12.43
CA CYS A 232 1.35 -2.99 -12.26
C CYS A 232 1.72 -4.42 -11.82
N LEU A 233 1.01 -4.98 -10.83
CA LEU A 233 1.20 -6.36 -10.35
C LEU A 233 1.10 -7.38 -11.49
N ASN A 234 0.10 -7.22 -12.37
CA ASN A 234 -0.09 -8.09 -13.53
C ASN A 234 1.05 -7.96 -14.53
N ASN A 235 1.44 -6.72 -14.85
CA ASN A 235 2.47 -6.44 -15.84
C ASN A 235 3.84 -6.96 -15.38
N ILE A 236 4.19 -6.74 -14.11
CA ILE A 236 5.44 -7.27 -13.53
C ILE A 236 5.42 -8.80 -13.51
N ALA A 237 4.32 -9.44 -13.11
CA ALA A 237 4.23 -10.89 -13.09
C ALA A 237 4.34 -11.51 -14.49
N LEU A 238 3.75 -10.88 -15.51
CA LEU A 238 3.87 -11.30 -16.91
C LEU A 238 5.30 -11.16 -17.43
N TRP A 239 5.92 -9.99 -17.20
CA TRP A 239 7.31 -9.74 -17.57
C TRP A 239 8.27 -10.75 -16.91
N LEU A 240 8.11 -10.99 -15.60
CA LEU A 240 8.93 -11.99 -14.89
C LEU A 240 8.69 -13.43 -15.40
N ALA A 241 7.48 -13.78 -15.80
CA ALA A 241 7.21 -15.12 -16.34
C ALA A 241 7.96 -15.35 -17.67
N GLU A 242 8.12 -14.31 -18.49
CA GLU A 242 8.93 -14.36 -19.70
C GLU A 242 10.41 -14.54 -19.36
N GLU A 243 10.93 -13.79 -18.38
CA GLU A 243 12.32 -13.89 -17.90
C GLU A 243 12.66 -15.24 -17.25
N VAL A 244 11.79 -15.75 -16.38
CA VAL A 244 11.94 -17.08 -15.77
C VAL A 244 11.93 -18.17 -16.86
N ALA A 245 11.06 -18.04 -17.87
CA ALA A 245 11.01 -18.99 -18.96
C ALA A 245 12.24 -18.94 -19.88
N LEU A 246 12.93 -17.79 -19.98
CA LEU A 246 14.19 -17.65 -20.72
C LEU A 246 15.36 -18.26 -19.94
N THR A 247 15.46 -17.99 -18.64
CA THR A 247 16.51 -18.52 -17.77
C THR A 247 16.44 -20.05 -17.59
N ASP A 248 15.24 -20.63 -17.53
CA ASP A 248 15.06 -22.10 -17.49
C ASP A 248 15.46 -22.79 -18.82
N ARG A 249 15.41 -22.08 -19.96
CA ARG A 249 15.83 -22.61 -21.27
C ARG A 249 17.34 -22.61 -21.45
N ASP A 250 18.03 -21.65 -20.82
CA ASP A 250 19.48 -21.49 -20.92
C ASP A 250 20.25 -22.16 -19.77
N ALA A 251 19.56 -22.77 -18.80
CA ALA A 251 20.17 -23.50 -17.70
C ALA A 251 20.87 -24.79 -18.20
N PRO A 252 22.21 -24.91 -18.07
CA PRO A 252 22.89 -26.18 -18.31
C PRO A 252 22.45 -27.19 -17.25
N LEU A 253 22.29 -28.46 -17.64
CA LEU A 253 22.08 -29.56 -16.69
C LEU A 253 23.31 -29.71 -15.78
N GLY A 254 23.31 -28.99 -14.64
CA GLY A 254 24.23 -29.17 -13.52
C GLY A 254 25.09 -27.96 -13.19
N GLY A 255 25.09 -27.59 -11.90
CA GLY A 255 26.11 -26.75 -11.27
C GLY A 255 25.55 -25.56 -10.50
N THR A 256 25.39 -25.73 -9.19
CA THR A 256 25.31 -24.61 -8.23
C THR A 256 26.65 -23.89 -8.19
N ASP A 257 26.65 -22.56 -8.37
CA ASP A 257 27.38 -21.59 -7.55
C ASP A 257 27.38 -20.22 -8.24
N GLY A 258 27.10 -19.17 -7.48
CA GLY A 258 27.16 -17.81 -8.00
C GLY A 258 26.65 -16.74 -7.05
N ASN A 259 27.31 -16.59 -5.90
CA ASN A 259 27.18 -15.41 -5.05
C ASN A 259 27.67 -14.18 -5.84
N ALA A 260 26.74 -13.34 -6.30
CA ALA A 260 27.04 -12.02 -6.85
C ALA A 260 26.76 -10.98 -5.77
N ALA A 261 27.81 -10.27 -5.37
CA ALA A 261 27.74 -9.19 -4.40
C ALA A 261 26.76 -8.11 -4.88
N VAL A 262 25.72 -7.86 -4.06
CA VAL A 262 24.79 -6.76 -4.22
C VAL A 262 25.55 -5.46 -3.93
N SER A 263 25.67 -4.59 -4.93
CA SER A 263 26.07 -3.20 -4.71
C SER A 263 24.93 -2.49 -3.97
N SER A 264 25.22 -2.04 -2.76
CA SER A 264 24.36 -1.19 -1.94
C SER A 264 24.09 0.13 -2.66
N HIS A 265 22.96 0.21 -3.36
CA HIS A 265 22.33 1.48 -3.71
C HIS A 265 21.31 1.80 -2.61
N GLU A 266 21.77 2.56 -1.61
CA GLU A 266 20.93 3.31 -0.70
C GLU A 266 20.16 4.35 -1.54
N ASP A 267 18.82 4.28 -1.55
CA ASP A 267 17.97 5.49 -1.65
C ASP A 267 16.46 5.19 -1.52
N GLY A 268 16.00 3.93 -1.54
CA GLY A 268 14.57 3.58 -1.33
C GLY A 268 14.20 3.11 0.09
N THR A 269 15.09 2.35 0.74
CA THR A 269 14.82 1.73 2.06
C THR A 269 14.72 2.74 3.19
N GLY A 270 15.52 3.81 3.16
CA GLY A 270 15.53 4.79 4.24
C GLY A 270 14.20 5.52 4.46
N ALA A 271 13.44 5.79 3.40
CA ALA A 271 12.11 6.41 3.50
C ALA A 271 11.08 5.46 4.10
N LEU A 272 11.08 4.21 3.63
CA LEU A 272 10.20 3.15 4.14
C LEU A 272 10.50 2.86 5.62
N ASP A 273 11.77 2.71 5.99
CA ASP A 273 12.23 2.45 7.36
C ASP A 273 11.82 3.60 8.31
N ARG A 274 11.96 4.86 7.87
CA ARG A 274 11.49 6.03 8.62
C ARG A 274 9.98 5.94 8.87
N LEU A 275 9.20 5.62 7.85
CA LEU A 275 7.74 5.47 7.97
C LEU A 275 7.34 4.27 8.85
N GLU A 276 8.06 3.15 8.77
CA GLU A 276 7.85 2.00 9.66
C GLU A 276 8.12 2.36 11.13
N SER A 277 9.14 3.20 11.38
CA SER A 277 9.50 3.65 12.72
C SER A 277 8.49 4.62 13.34
N LEU A 278 7.63 5.25 12.52
CA LEU A 278 6.61 6.17 12.99
C LEU A 278 5.59 5.43 13.89
N ARG A 279 5.38 5.96 15.10
CA ARG A 279 4.41 5.46 16.06
C ARG A 279 3.29 6.48 16.17
N LEU A 280 2.05 6.02 16.00
CA LEU A 280 0.86 6.86 16.05
C LEU A 280 -0.04 6.38 17.18
N PRO A 281 -0.78 7.27 17.86
CA PRO A 281 -1.80 6.87 18.81
C PRO A 281 -2.81 5.94 18.12
N HIS A 282 -3.23 4.90 18.85
CA HIS A 282 -4.24 3.92 18.45
C HIS A 282 -3.88 2.97 17.28
N LEU A 283 -2.73 3.18 16.63
CA LEU A 283 -2.29 2.32 15.54
C LEU A 283 -2.18 0.86 15.94
N GLU A 284 -1.82 0.59 17.20
CA GLU A 284 -1.56 -0.76 17.69
C GLU A 284 -2.82 -1.65 17.74
N ASP A 285 -4.02 -1.07 17.59
CA ASP A 285 -5.27 -1.82 17.40
C ASP A 285 -5.42 -2.34 15.96
N ASN A 286 -4.67 -1.77 15.01
CA ASN A 286 -4.73 -2.01 13.58
C ASN A 286 -3.44 -2.64 13.01
N GLU A 287 -2.55 -3.14 13.86
CA GLU A 287 -1.30 -3.80 13.42
C GLU A 287 -1.51 -5.29 13.14
N LEU A 288 -0.79 -5.81 12.15
CA LEU A 288 -0.63 -7.24 11.90
C LEU A 288 0.71 -7.72 12.46
N VAL A 289 0.71 -8.89 13.09
CA VAL A 289 1.91 -9.56 13.61
C VAL A 289 2.04 -10.96 13.01
N PRO A 290 3.26 -11.47 12.84
CA PRO A 290 3.45 -12.85 12.43
C PRO A 290 2.79 -13.84 13.41
N THR A 291 2.10 -14.86 12.92
CA THR A 291 1.80 -16.05 13.72
C THR A 291 3.13 -16.69 14.08
N THR A 292 3.48 -16.66 15.37
CA THR A 292 4.64 -17.41 15.88
C THR A 292 4.48 -18.89 15.50
N ALA A 293 5.51 -19.45 14.85
CA ALA A 293 5.60 -20.88 14.56
C ALA A 293 5.84 -21.70 15.83
#